data_AF-G0HAL2-F1
#
_entry.id   AF-G0HAL2-F1
#
_cell.length_a   1.000
_cell.length_b   1.000
_cell.length_c   1.000
_cell.angle_alpha   90.00
_cell.angle_beta   90.00
_cell.angle_gamma   90.00
#
_symmetry.space_group_name_H-M   'P 1'
#
loop_
_entity.id
_entity.type
_entity.pdbx_description
1 polymer ?
#
loop_
_entity_poly.entity_id
_entity_poly.type
_entity_poly.pdbx_seq_one_letter_code
_entity_poly.pdbx_strand_id
1 'polypeptide(L)' 'MLVAGDDAAAKETFSATVTAGGLRVLDAGALSRARELEATALLQMGLAAAGQISWTNGFAVVK' A
#
# COMPACT_ATOMS: atom_id res chain seq x y z
N MET A 1 -3.66 0.86 3.46
CA MET A 1 -2.46 0.19 2.94
C MET A 1 -2.88 -0.95 2.02
N LEU A 2 -2.20 -1.09 0.89
CA LEU A 2 -2.38 -2.20 -0.04
C LEU A 2 -1.35 -3.28 0.29
N VAL A 3 -1.73 -4.56 0.30
CA VAL A 3 -0.83 -5.70 0.54
C VAL A 3 -0.94 -6.71 -0.60
N ALA A 4 0.19 -7.19 -1.11
CA ALA A 4 0.24 -8.25 -2.13
C ALA A 4 1.09 -9.41 -1.59
N GLY A 5 0.65 -10.65 -1.87
CA GLY A 5 1.33 -11.85 -1.40
C GLY A 5 0.57 -13.12 -1.79
N ASP A 6 1.32 -14.21 -1.99
CA ASP A 6 0.76 -15.49 -2.45
C ASP A 6 0.22 -16.36 -1.31
N ASP A 7 0.73 -16.18 -0.09
CA ASP A 7 0.25 -16.89 1.09
C ASP A 7 -0.88 -16.11 1.78
N ALA A 8 -2.09 -16.69 1.76
CA ALA A 8 -3.28 -16.08 2.35
C ALA A 8 -3.19 -15.94 3.88
N ALA A 9 -2.63 -16.93 4.58
CA ALA A 9 -2.51 -16.92 6.04
C ALA A 9 -1.47 -15.88 6.50
N ALA A 10 -0.38 -15.72 5.74
CA ALA A 10 0.59 -14.67 5.97
C ALA A 10 -0.03 -13.28 5.77
N LYS A 11 -0.82 -13.08 4.71
CA LYS A 11 -1.55 -11.82 4.48
C LYS A 11 -2.56 -11.53 5.59
N GLU A 12 -3.27 -12.53 6.08
CA GLU A 12 -4.23 -12.37 7.18
C GLU A 12 -3.53 -11.97 8.48
N THR A 13 -2.45 -12.68 8.86
CA THR A 13 -1.66 -12.38 10.06
C THR A 13 -1.13 -10.95 10.06
N PHE A 14 -0.59 -10.52 8.91
CA PHE A 14 -0.12 -9.16 8.72
C PHE A 14 -1.26 -8.15 8.79
N SER A 15 -2.38 -8.44 8.12
CA SER A 15 -3.56 -7.56 8.10
C SER A 15 -4.14 -7.36 9.49
N ALA A 16 -4.22 -8.42 10.30
CA ALA A 16 -4.69 -8.35 11.68
C ALA A 16 -3.80 -7.45 12.54
N THR A 17 -2.48 -7.64 12.45
CA THR A 17 -1.50 -6.84 13.21
C THR A 17 -1.59 -5.35 12.85
N VAL A 18 -1.65 -5.03 11.56
CA VAL A 18 -1.70 -3.65 11.08
C VAL A 18 -3.06 -3.00 11.41
N THR A 19 -4.15 -3.77 11.32
CA THR A 19 -5.49 -3.28 11.69
C THR A 19 -5.61 -3.02 13.19
N ALA A 20 -4.97 -3.83 14.04
CA ALA A 20 -4.87 -3.56 15.47
C ALA A 20 -4.13 -2.24 15.78
N GLY A 21 -3.24 -1.79 14.89
CA GLY A 21 -2.60 -0.47 14.94
C GLY A 21 -3.46 0.70 14.43
N GLY A 22 -4.73 0.47 14.09
CA GLY A 22 -5.67 1.51 13.62
C GLY A 22 -5.58 1.84 12.13
N LEU A 23 -4.80 1.10 11.34
CA LEU A 23 -4.67 1.31 9.90
C LEU A 23 -5.62 0.39 9.12
N ARG A 24 -6.14 0.87 7.99
CA ARG A 24 -6.94 0.04 7.07
C ARG A 24 -6.04 -0.75 6.12
N VAL A 25 -6.22 -2.06 6.03
CA VAL A 25 -5.55 -2.93 5.05
C VAL A 25 -6.52 -3.34 3.94
N LEU A 26 -6.04 -3.39 2.70
CA LEU A 26 -6.76 -3.90 1.53
C LEU A 26 -5.85 -4.88 0.81
N ASP A 27 -6.36 -6.07 0.52
CA ASP A 27 -5.64 -7.08 -0.26
C ASP A 27 -5.61 -6.67 -1.74
N ALA A 28 -4.41 -6.49 -2.28
CA ALA A 28 -4.13 -6.17 -3.67
C ALA A 28 -3.92 -7.42 -4.53
N GLY A 29 -3.92 -8.61 -3.94
CA GLY A 29 -3.86 -9.91 -4.63
C GLY A 29 -2.55 -10.66 -4.44
N ALA A 30 -2.16 -11.41 -5.47
CA ALA A 30 -0.95 -12.23 -5.52
C ALA A 30 0.33 -11.36 -5.54
N LEU A 31 1.48 -11.96 -5.22
CA LEU A 31 2.78 -11.26 -5.17
C LEU A 31 3.18 -10.64 -6.52
N SER A 32 2.67 -11.18 -7.63
CA SER A 32 2.83 -10.58 -8.97
C SER A 32 2.33 -9.13 -9.05
N ARG A 33 1.40 -8.72 -8.18
CA ARG A 33 0.90 -7.34 -8.07
C ARG A 33 1.87 -6.38 -7.39
N ALA A 34 2.96 -6.87 -6.81
CA ALA A 34 3.98 -6.02 -6.19
C ALA A 34 4.60 -5.04 -7.19
N ARG A 35 4.72 -5.41 -8.47
CA ARG A 35 5.23 -4.52 -9.52
C ARG A 35 4.38 -3.25 -9.67
N GLU A 36 3.06 -3.39 -9.67
CA GLU A 36 2.15 -2.27 -9.78
C GLU A 36 2.13 -1.43 -8.48
N LEU A 37 2.30 -2.06 -7.32
CA LEU A 37 2.47 -1.35 -6.04
C LEU A 37 3.77 -0.53 -6.02
N GLU A 38 4.89 -1.10 -6.49
CA GLU A 38 6.18 -0.41 -6.62
C GLU A 38 6.09 0.77 -7.57
N ALA A 39 5.43 0.61 -8.73
CA ALA A 39 5.21 1.69 -9.68
C ALA A 39 4.38 2.83 -9.07
N THR A 40 3.36 2.50 -8.27
CA THR A 40 2.53 3.49 -7.58
C THR A 40 3.33 4.27 -6.53
N ALA A 41 4.16 3.58 -5.74
CA ALA A 41 5.03 4.22 -4.76
C ALA A 41 6.08 5.12 -5.43
N LEU A 42 6.69 4.64 -6.52
CA LEU A 42 7.65 5.42 -7.32
C LEU A 42 7.01 6.73 -7.84
N LEU A 43 5.79 6.65 -8.38
CA LEU A 43 5.05 7.82 -8.83
C LEU A 43 4.78 8.80 -7.68
N GLN A 44 4.31 8.31 -6.52
CA GLN A 44 4.04 9.16 -5.35
C GLN A 44 5.30 9.88 -4.88
N MET A 45 6.43 9.17 -4.80
CA MET A 45 7.73 9.76 -4.44
C MET A 45 8.16 10.84 -5.44
N GLY A 46 7.98 10.59 -6.75
CA GLY A 46 8.26 11.58 -7.78
C GLY A 46 7.43 12.85 -7.64
N LEU A 47 6.12 12.72 -7.36
CA LEU A 47 5.23 13.88 -7.13
C LEU A 47 5.63 14.69 -5.90
N ALA A 48 6.01 14.00 -4.81
CA ALA A 48 6.47 14.67 -3.58
C ALA A 48 7.81 15.39 -3.80
N ALA A 49 8.76 14.75 -4.49
CA ALA A 49 10.04 15.35 -4.84
C ALA A 49 9.89 16.57 -5.76
N ALA A 50 8.90 16.56 -6.67
CA ALA A 50 8.57 17.68 -7.54
C ALA A 50 7.71 18.77 -6.87
N GLY A 51 7.45 18.66 -5.55
CA GLY A 51 6.65 19.63 -4.80
C GLY A 51 5.18 19.69 -5.18
N GLN A 52 4.68 18.69 -5.94
CA GLN A 52 3.27 18.64 -6.36
C GLN A 52 2.35 18.17 -5.24
N ILE A 53 2.89 17.38 -4.31
CA ILE A 53 2.22 16.96 -3.07
C ILE A 53 3.18 17.08 -1.88
N SER A 54 2.65 17.20 -0.67
CA SER A 54 3.45 17.14 0.57
C SER A 54 4.00 15.73 0.81
N TRP A 55 5.17 15.64 1.45
CA TRP A 55 5.76 14.40 1.97
C TRP A 55 4.90 13.69 3.03
N THR A 56 4.00 14.42 3.69
CA THR A 56 3.06 13.86 4.68
C THR A 56 1.73 13.42 4.07
N ASN A 57 1.57 13.58 2.75
CA ASN A 57 0.37 13.20 2.00
C ASN A 57 0.70 12.07 1.00
N GLY A 58 -0.26 11.71 0.15
CA GLY A 58 -0.09 10.68 -0.86
C GLY A 58 -1.41 10.30 -1.53
N PHE A 59 -1.44 9.13 -2.16
CA PHE A 59 -2.65 8.58 -2.75
C PHE A 59 -3.58 8.03 -1.66
N ALA A 60 -4.80 8.57 -1.60
CA ALA A 60 -5.87 8.03 -0.77
C ALA A 60 -6.68 6.99 -1.55
N VAL A 61 -6.96 5.85 -0.92
CA VAL A 61 -7.90 4.86 -1.45
C VAL A 61 -9.29 5.18 -0.88
N VAL A 62 -10.19 5.70 -1.72
CA VAL A 62 -11.57 6.07 -1.32
C VAL A 62 -12.53 4.95 -1.76
N LYS A 63 -13.55 4.64 -0.94
CA LYS A 63 -14.61 3.68 -1.26
C LYS A 63 -15.83 4.40 -1.82
#